data_AF-A0A524CNJ7-F1
#
_entry.id   AF-A0A524CNJ7-F1
#
_cell.length_a   1.000
_cell.length_b   1.000
_cell.length_c   1.000
_cell.angle_alpha   90.00
_cell.angle_beta   90.00
_cell.angle_gamma   90.00
#
_symmetry.space_group_name_H-M   'P 1'
#
loop_
_entity.id
_entity.type
_entity.pdbx_description
1 polymer ?
#
loop_
_entity_poly.entity_id
_entity_poly.type
_entity_poly.pdbx_seq_one_letter_code
_entity_poly.pdbx_strand_id
1 'polypeptide(L)'
;MSRMTDFLIITSTEDKASMNIRDVFLNDNLLKFRELDKQWHDYPLMQLEMISAKKDHSPFFQNNSIYLGLTDSPLIFLDDLKLRQSDLNPEFLIFASRHRSKAGKPAFLTHSTGNWNEGAKYGGNPRELSKTSALLLKVAFNNLLTQRNIKKMNDFVVDLEVSHHGPTTLEKPLIFMELGSSEEEWEIKKGGEVVAHAILSTCIDYTEWLKNKIPTIGIGFGGTHYAPQFRKLINDKDIAVS
;
A
#
# COMPACT_ATOMS: atom_id res chain seq x y z
N MET A 1 19.99 4.22 18.11
CA MET A 1 19.91 4.38 16.64
C MET A 1 18.46 4.16 16.24
N SER A 2 17.85 5.07 15.45
CA SER A 2 16.50 4.79 14.95
C SER A 2 16.57 3.61 13.98
N ARG A 3 15.63 2.66 14.10
CA ARG A 3 15.55 1.51 13.20
C ARG A 3 15.33 2.00 11.77
N MET A 4 16.18 1.56 10.84
CA MET A 4 16.01 1.80 9.41
C MET A 4 14.73 1.13 8.93
N THR A 5 13.86 1.88 8.26
CA THR A 5 12.56 1.39 7.80
C THR A 5 12.40 1.67 6.32
N ASP A 6 12.81 0.71 5.50
CA ASP A 6 12.70 0.81 4.05
C ASP A 6 11.38 0.22 3.55
N PHE A 7 10.85 0.82 2.49
CA PHE A 7 9.59 0.41 1.86
C PHE A 7 9.82 0.08 0.40
N LEU A 8 9.15 -0.95 -0.11
CA LEU A 8 9.04 -1.21 -1.54
C LEU A 8 7.59 -1.10 -1.99
N ILE A 9 7.33 -0.12 -2.85
CA ILE A 9 6.07 0.02 -3.57
C ILE A 9 6.15 -0.84 -4.83
N ILE A 10 5.20 -1.75 -5.01
CA ILE A 10 5.18 -2.68 -6.16
C ILE A 10 3.99 -2.30 -7.05
N THR A 11 4.28 -2.07 -8.34
CA THR A 11 3.29 -1.78 -9.37
C THR A 11 3.34 -2.83 -10.49
N SER A 12 2.27 -2.97 -11.27
CA SER A 12 2.19 -3.95 -12.36
C SER A 12 1.68 -3.36 -13.67
N THR A 13 2.27 -3.72 -14.81
CA THR A 13 1.77 -3.35 -16.15
C THR A 13 0.43 -4.01 -16.49
N GLU A 14 0.06 -5.12 -15.83
CA GLU A 14 -1.22 -5.83 -16.00
C GLU A 14 -2.40 -5.14 -15.29
N ASP A 15 -2.12 -4.04 -14.58
CA ASP A 15 -3.07 -3.32 -13.74
C ASP A 15 -3.10 -1.83 -14.10
N LYS A 16 -4.20 -1.42 -14.76
CA LYS A 16 -4.44 -0.03 -15.17
C LYS A 16 -4.41 0.96 -14.01
N ALA A 17 -4.98 0.61 -12.85
CA ALA A 17 -4.94 1.48 -11.68
C ALA A 17 -3.52 1.58 -11.14
N SER A 18 -2.80 0.46 -11.12
CA SER A 18 -1.39 0.42 -10.71
C SER A 18 -0.53 1.34 -11.58
N MET A 19 -0.70 1.30 -12.90
CA MET A 19 0.01 2.18 -13.82
C MET A 19 -0.39 3.65 -13.68
N ASN A 20 -1.67 3.96 -13.47
CA ASN A 20 -2.12 5.31 -13.14
C ASN A 20 -1.44 5.85 -11.87
N ILE A 21 -1.38 5.04 -10.80
CA ILE A 21 -0.69 5.38 -9.56
C ILE A 21 0.82 5.55 -9.80
N ARG A 22 1.43 4.65 -10.57
CA ARG A 22 2.85 4.70 -10.93
C ARG A 22 3.20 5.98 -11.68
N ASP A 23 2.37 6.38 -12.63
CA ASP A 23 2.58 7.58 -13.43
C ASP A 23 2.64 8.83 -12.55
N VAL A 24 1.88 8.88 -11.45
CA VAL A 24 1.99 9.98 -10.49
C VAL A 24 3.35 9.97 -9.79
N PHE A 25 3.86 8.83 -9.34
CA PHE A 25 5.19 8.78 -8.71
C PHE A 25 6.29 9.32 -9.62
N LEU A 26 6.21 9.01 -10.92
CA LEU A 26 7.26 9.35 -11.87
C LEU A 26 7.12 10.75 -12.48
N ASN A 27 5.91 11.30 -12.52
CA ASN A 27 5.63 12.55 -13.26
C ASN A 27 5.08 13.70 -12.39
N ASP A 28 4.88 13.49 -11.09
CA ASP A 28 4.51 14.59 -10.19
C ASP A 28 5.72 15.49 -9.92
N ASN A 29 5.58 16.79 -10.20
CA ASN A 29 6.61 17.80 -9.98
C ASN A 29 7.06 17.94 -8.52
N LEU A 30 6.29 17.41 -7.57
CA LEU A 30 6.64 17.39 -6.15
C LEU A 30 7.55 16.22 -5.79
N LEU A 31 7.72 15.23 -6.66
CA LEU A 31 8.43 13.99 -6.39
C LEU A 31 9.62 13.85 -7.33
N LYS A 32 10.74 13.37 -6.81
CA LYS A 32 11.89 13.00 -7.65
C LYS A 32 12.29 11.57 -7.34
N PHE A 33 12.07 10.70 -8.30
CA PHE A 33 12.60 9.34 -8.28
C PHE A 33 13.88 9.25 -9.12
N ARG A 34 14.87 8.56 -8.57
CA ARG A 34 16.14 8.24 -9.21
C ARG A 34 16.14 6.77 -9.59
N GLU A 35 16.59 6.47 -10.80
CA GLU A 35 16.89 5.11 -11.23
C GLU A 35 18.15 4.58 -10.51
N LEU A 36 18.08 3.35 -10.00
CA LEU A 36 19.21 2.66 -9.42
C LEU A 36 19.88 1.77 -10.47
N ASP A 37 21.17 1.50 -10.28
CA ASP A 37 21.92 0.47 -11.02
C ASP A 37 21.56 -0.95 -10.52
N LYS A 38 20.26 -1.23 -10.46
CA LYS A 38 19.63 -2.47 -10.00
C LYS A 38 18.32 -2.67 -10.75
N GLN A 39 17.97 -3.93 -10.98
CA GLN A 39 16.70 -4.31 -11.60
C GLN A 39 15.76 -4.95 -10.59
N TRP A 40 14.47 -4.86 -10.89
CA TRP A 40 13.37 -5.53 -10.23
C TRP A 40 12.45 -6.10 -11.31
N HIS A 41 12.35 -7.44 -11.39
CA HIS A 41 11.54 -8.15 -12.41
C HIS A 41 11.81 -7.63 -13.83
N ASP A 42 13.09 -7.53 -14.22
CA ASP A 42 13.56 -7.02 -15.52
C ASP A 42 13.33 -5.52 -15.79
N TYR A 43 12.79 -4.78 -14.82
CA TYR A 43 12.60 -3.31 -14.91
C TYR A 43 13.58 -2.55 -14.01
N PRO A 44 13.89 -1.28 -14.32
CA PRO A 44 14.70 -0.45 -13.43
C PRO A 44 14.04 -0.27 -12.07
N LEU A 45 14.82 -0.48 -11.00
CA LEU A 45 14.39 -0.17 -9.65
C LEU A 45 14.58 1.32 -9.38
N MET A 46 13.50 1.99 -8.97
CA MET A 46 13.53 3.41 -8.67
C MET A 46 13.63 3.63 -7.15
N GLN A 47 14.24 4.74 -6.72
CA GLN A 47 14.28 5.19 -5.33
C GLN A 47 13.83 6.64 -5.25
N LEU A 48 12.95 6.96 -4.30
CA LEU A 48 12.57 8.33 -4.00
C LEU A 48 13.78 9.08 -3.41
N GLU A 49 14.19 10.16 -4.08
CA GLU A 49 15.32 11.00 -3.69
C GLU A 49 14.86 12.27 -2.96
N MET A 50 13.72 12.83 -3.38
CA MET A 50 13.26 14.13 -2.89
C MET A 50 11.73 14.24 -2.91
N ILE A 51 11.21 14.95 -1.91
CA ILE A 51 9.83 15.44 -1.88
C ILE A 51 9.89 16.97 -1.74
N SER A 52 9.45 17.68 -2.77
CA SER A 52 9.30 19.12 -2.76
C SER A 52 8.01 19.48 -2.02
N ALA A 53 8.12 19.64 -0.70
CA ALA A 53 7.01 20.00 0.17
C ALA A 53 7.38 21.18 1.07
N LYS A 54 6.36 21.83 1.65
CA LYS A 54 6.56 22.88 2.67
C LYS A 54 7.24 22.34 3.94
N LYS A 55 7.08 21.05 4.22
CA LYS A 55 7.67 20.37 5.37
C LYS A 55 9.02 19.78 4.97
N ASP A 56 10.02 19.93 5.83
CA ASP A 56 11.32 19.30 5.64
C ASP A 56 11.22 17.79 5.89
N HIS A 57 11.52 16.99 4.86
CA HIS A 57 11.56 15.53 4.90
C HIS A 57 13.00 14.99 4.97
N SER A 58 14.03 15.84 5.05
CA SER A 58 15.43 15.40 5.18
C SER A 58 15.65 14.42 6.34
N PRO A 59 15.02 14.57 7.53
CA PRO A 59 15.16 13.59 8.61
C PRO A 59 14.63 12.19 8.27
N PHE A 60 13.65 12.07 7.37
CA PHE A 60 13.15 10.77 6.90
C PHE A 60 14.23 10.06 6.08
N PHE A 61 14.82 10.75 5.10
CA PHE A 61 15.82 10.18 4.18
C PHE A 61 17.17 9.83 4.81
N GLN A 62 17.43 10.26 6.05
CA GLN A 62 18.66 9.88 6.77
C GLN A 62 18.74 8.39 7.09
N ASN A 63 17.60 7.74 7.34
CA ASN A 63 17.55 6.35 7.81
C ASN A 63 16.46 5.53 7.12
N ASN A 64 15.78 6.05 6.09
CA ASN A 64 14.68 5.36 5.45
C ASN A 64 14.72 5.59 3.94
N SER A 65 14.39 4.55 3.19
CA SER A 65 14.26 4.57 1.73
C SER A 65 12.87 4.16 1.28
N ILE A 66 12.39 4.76 0.19
CA ILE A 66 11.19 4.30 -0.52
C ILE A 66 11.63 3.89 -1.93
N TYR A 67 11.44 2.62 -2.24
CA TYR A 67 11.70 2.04 -3.54
C TYR A 67 10.41 1.87 -4.32
N LEU A 68 10.49 1.91 -5.65
CA LEU A 68 9.38 1.69 -6.56
C LEU A 68 9.79 0.66 -7.62
N GLY A 69 9.21 -0.54 -7.53
CA GLY A 69 9.41 -1.66 -8.44
C GLY A 69 8.26 -1.81 -9.43
N LEU A 70 8.54 -2.36 -10.62
CA LEU A 70 7.56 -2.69 -11.65
C LEU A 70 7.63 -4.17 -12.01
N THR A 71 6.50 -4.82 -12.22
CA THR A 71 6.44 -6.20 -12.72
C THR A 71 5.45 -6.28 -13.88
N ASP A 72 5.57 -7.32 -14.69
CA ASP A 72 4.61 -7.72 -15.72
C ASP A 72 3.63 -8.80 -15.24
N SER A 73 3.71 -9.17 -13.97
CA SER A 73 2.86 -10.19 -13.35
C SER A 73 1.71 -9.55 -12.58
N PRO A 74 0.52 -10.20 -12.51
CA PRO A 74 -0.56 -9.72 -11.65
C PRO A 74 -0.12 -9.79 -10.18
N LEU A 75 -0.30 -8.67 -9.46
CA LEU A 75 0.23 -8.49 -8.10
C LEU A 75 -0.23 -9.57 -7.11
N ILE A 76 -1.47 -10.06 -7.27
CA ILE A 76 -2.07 -11.08 -6.40
C ILE A 76 -1.36 -12.46 -6.46
N PHE A 77 -0.52 -12.70 -7.46
CA PHE A 77 0.22 -13.95 -7.64
C PHE A 77 1.72 -13.83 -7.28
N LEU A 78 2.15 -12.68 -6.74
CA LEU A 78 3.55 -12.43 -6.40
C LEU A 78 3.95 -13.05 -5.06
N ASP A 79 3.98 -14.38 -4.99
CA ASP A 79 4.55 -15.12 -3.87
C ASP A 79 6.07 -15.30 -4.02
N ASP A 80 6.75 -15.55 -2.90
CA ASP A 80 8.18 -15.90 -2.84
C ASP A 80 9.12 -14.96 -3.62
N LEU A 81 9.04 -13.65 -3.32
CA LEU A 81 9.91 -12.63 -3.93
C LEU A 81 11.40 -12.75 -3.51
N LYS A 82 11.75 -13.68 -2.59
CA LYS A 82 13.12 -13.93 -2.09
C LYS A 82 13.90 -12.68 -1.66
N LEU A 83 13.20 -11.68 -1.13
CA LEU A 83 13.74 -10.36 -0.79
C LEU A 83 14.91 -10.42 0.20
N ARG A 84 14.87 -11.31 1.19
CA ARG A 84 15.95 -11.51 2.18
C ARG A 84 17.26 -12.01 1.56
N GLN A 85 17.17 -12.65 0.40
CA GLN A 85 18.32 -13.18 -0.35
C GLN A 85 18.78 -12.21 -1.43
N SER A 86 18.06 -11.10 -1.62
CA SER A 86 18.36 -10.09 -2.63
C SER A 86 19.05 -8.86 -2.00
N ASP A 87 19.68 -8.04 -2.84
CA ASP A 87 20.24 -6.74 -2.42
C ASP A 87 19.18 -5.66 -2.14
N LEU A 88 17.90 -6.04 -2.15
CA LEU A 88 16.74 -5.22 -1.83
C LEU A 88 15.98 -5.89 -0.68
N ASN A 89 16.16 -5.37 0.54
CA ASN A 89 15.60 -6.00 1.75
C ASN A 89 14.68 -5.02 2.53
N PRO A 90 13.58 -4.53 1.92
CA PRO A 90 12.68 -3.57 2.56
C PRO A 90 12.02 -4.17 3.80
N GLU A 91 11.62 -3.35 4.75
CA GLU A 91 10.87 -3.80 5.93
C GLU A 91 9.39 -4.01 5.63
N PHE A 92 8.83 -3.26 4.66
CA PHE A 92 7.42 -3.36 4.27
C PHE A 92 7.24 -3.33 2.76
N LEU A 93 6.20 -4.03 2.32
CA LEU A 93 5.72 -4.01 0.93
C LEU A 93 4.39 -3.28 0.85
N ILE A 94 4.23 -2.41 -0.15
CA ILE A 94 2.96 -1.76 -0.46
C ILE A 94 2.61 -2.06 -1.91
N PHE A 95 1.56 -2.83 -2.12
CA PHE A 95 1.05 -3.14 -3.45
C PHE A 95 0.08 -2.04 -3.86
N ALA A 96 0.43 -1.28 -4.91
CA ALA A 96 -0.45 -0.28 -5.48
C ALA A 96 -1.27 -0.92 -6.59
N SER A 97 -2.55 -1.19 -6.35
CA SER A 97 -3.35 -2.05 -7.24
C SER A 97 -4.75 -1.49 -7.50
N ARG A 98 -5.48 -2.13 -8.41
CA ARG A 98 -6.92 -1.94 -8.60
C ARG A 98 -7.72 -2.75 -7.59
N HIS A 99 -8.86 -2.19 -7.19
CA HIS A 99 -9.97 -2.97 -6.66
C HIS A 99 -11.01 -3.21 -7.77
N ARG A 100 -11.57 -4.43 -7.87
CA ARG A 100 -12.69 -4.74 -8.78
C ARG A 100 -13.92 -5.19 -8.00
N SER A 101 -15.03 -4.45 -8.15
CA SER A 101 -16.33 -4.82 -7.54
C SER A 101 -17.47 -4.79 -8.56
N LYS A 102 -18.36 -5.80 -8.50
CA LYS A 102 -19.60 -5.83 -9.29
C LYS A 102 -20.55 -4.69 -8.94
N ALA A 103 -20.46 -4.15 -7.71
CA ALA A 103 -21.29 -3.04 -7.28
C ALA A 103 -20.87 -1.70 -7.90
N GLY A 104 -19.67 -1.63 -8.52
CA GLY A 104 -19.20 -0.45 -9.26
C GLY A 104 -19.09 0.83 -8.42
N LYS A 105 -18.92 0.72 -7.10
CA LYS A 105 -18.83 1.90 -6.22
C LYS A 105 -17.41 2.45 -6.22
N PRO A 106 -17.18 3.72 -6.58
CA PRO A 106 -15.85 4.31 -6.52
C PRO A 106 -15.26 4.26 -5.10
N ALA A 107 -14.03 3.78 -4.98
CA ALA A 107 -13.44 3.51 -3.67
C ALA A 107 -11.92 3.66 -3.64
N PHE A 108 -11.40 4.05 -2.48
CA PHE A 108 -10.01 3.93 -2.08
C PHE A 108 -9.91 2.96 -0.92
N LEU A 109 -9.14 1.90 -1.07
CA LEU A 109 -9.19 0.76 -0.15
C LEU A 109 -7.80 0.37 0.35
N THR A 110 -7.74 -0.27 1.51
CA THR A 110 -6.52 -0.92 1.98
C THR A 110 -6.83 -2.17 2.80
N HIS A 111 -6.00 -3.19 2.62
CA HIS A 111 -6.16 -4.48 3.29
C HIS A 111 -4.86 -5.27 3.33
N SER A 112 -4.86 -6.30 4.17
CA SER A 112 -3.89 -7.39 4.16
C SER A 112 -4.39 -8.53 3.25
N THR A 113 -3.51 -9.44 2.85
CA THR A 113 -3.89 -10.59 2.01
C THR A 113 -3.94 -11.88 2.83
N GLY A 114 -4.68 -12.87 2.34
CA GLY A 114 -4.87 -14.12 3.04
C GLY A 114 -6.03 -14.96 2.49
N ASN A 115 -5.90 -16.28 2.54
CA ASN A 115 -6.98 -17.20 2.20
C ASN A 115 -7.43 -17.96 3.45
N TRP A 116 -8.67 -17.74 3.88
CA TRP A 116 -9.23 -18.35 5.10
C TRP A 116 -9.65 -19.81 4.96
N ASN A 117 -9.85 -20.28 3.72
CA ASN A 117 -10.40 -21.60 3.42
C ASN A 117 -9.52 -22.34 2.40
N GLU A 118 -10.01 -23.49 1.92
CA GLU A 118 -9.30 -24.33 0.96
C GLU A 118 -9.19 -23.71 -0.45
N GLY A 119 -9.90 -22.63 -0.73
CA GLY A 119 -9.88 -21.94 -2.02
C GLY A 119 -8.86 -20.80 -2.04
N ALA A 120 -7.93 -20.85 -3.00
CA ALA A 120 -6.96 -19.78 -3.29
C ALA A 120 -7.01 -19.38 -4.78
N LYS A 121 -8.22 -19.13 -5.29
CA LYS A 121 -8.44 -18.85 -6.73
C LYS A 121 -7.77 -17.57 -7.22
N TYR A 122 -7.50 -16.64 -6.31
CA TYR A 122 -6.92 -15.33 -6.61
C TYR A 122 -5.53 -15.20 -5.98
N GLY A 123 -4.72 -16.26 -6.09
CA GLY A 123 -3.34 -16.30 -5.63
C GLY A 123 -3.15 -16.67 -4.17
N GLY A 124 -1.90 -16.89 -3.77
CA GLY A 124 -1.53 -17.42 -2.47
C GLY A 124 -1.84 -18.91 -2.30
N ASN A 125 -1.58 -19.41 -1.10
CA ASN A 125 -1.91 -20.77 -0.70
C ASN A 125 -3.24 -20.84 0.06
N PRO A 126 -3.93 -21.99 0.01
CA PRO A 126 -5.07 -22.27 0.87
C PRO A 126 -4.72 -22.19 2.36
N ARG A 127 -5.65 -21.67 3.18
CA ARG A 127 -5.51 -21.56 4.65
C ARG A 127 -4.23 -20.85 5.12
N GLU A 128 -3.71 -19.93 4.32
CA GLU A 128 -2.53 -19.14 4.64
C GLU A 128 -2.88 -17.66 4.70
N LEU A 129 -2.36 -16.96 5.72
CA LEU A 129 -2.46 -15.50 5.85
C LEU A 129 -1.08 -14.90 5.61
N SER A 130 -1.03 -13.77 4.90
CA SER A 130 0.20 -13.02 4.74
C SER A 130 0.66 -12.42 6.07
N LYS A 131 1.94 -12.07 6.14
CA LYS A 131 2.42 -11.14 7.17
C LYS A 131 1.90 -9.75 6.84
N THR A 132 1.39 -9.03 7.84
CA THR A 132 0.94 -7.65 7.68
C THR A 132 1.31 -6.79 8.89
N SER A 133 0.98 -5.50 8.82
CA SER A 133 1.15 -4.54 9.91
C SER A 133 -0.15 -3.77 10.12
N ALA A 134 -0.80 -4.02 11.26
CA ALA A 134 -2.00 -3.29 11.67
C ALA A 134 -1.74 -1.76 11.74
N LEU A 135 -0.55 -1.36 12.20
CA LEU A 135 -0.16 0.04 12.22
C LEU A 135 -0.04 0.61 10.80
N LEU A 136 0.54 -0.14 9.87
CA LEU A 136 0.66 0.31 8.48
C LEU A 136 -0.73 0.45 7.81
N LEU A 137 -1.64 -0.51 8.04
CA LEU A 137 -3.05 -0.42 7.59
C LEU A 137 -3.75 0.82 8.15
N LYS A 138 -3.55 1.11 9.45
CA LYS A 138 -4.12 2.31 10.09
C LYS A 138 -3.63 3.59 9.45
N VAL A 139 -2.31 3.69 9.26
CA VAL A 139 -1.70 4.88 8.67
C VAL A 139 -2.14 5.02 7.21
N ALA A 140 -2.19 3.92 6.44
CA ALA A 140 -2.69 3.88 5.07
C ALA A 140 -4.13 4.39 4.96
N PHE A 141 -5.03 3.86 5.77
CA PHE A 141 -6.43 4.26 5.81
C PHE A 141 -6.60 5.77 6.10
N ASN A 142 -5.90 6.28 7.12
CA ASN A 142 -5.96 7.70 7.49
C ASN A 142 -5.40 8.60 6.39
N ASN A 143 -4.36 8.16 5.70
CA ASN A 143 -3.77 8.92 4.60
C ASN A 143 -4.62 8.87 3.32
N LEU A 144 -5.30 7.76 3.03
CA LEU A 144 -6.29 7.72 1.96
C LEU A 144 -7.45 8.70 2.25
N LEU A 145 -7.97 8.72 3.47
CA LEU A 145 -8.98 9.70 3.89
C LEU A 145 -8.49 11.14 3.74
N THR A 146 -7.28 11.43 4.21
CA THR A 146 -6.69 12.78 4.14
C THR A 146 -6.53 13.23 2.70
N GLN A 147 -5.93 12.40 1.83
CA GLN A 147 -5.69 12.76 0.43
C GLN A 147 -6.99 12.85 -0.37
N ARG A 148 -7.95 11.95 -0.11
CA ARG A 148 -9.31 12.03 -0.69
C ARG A 148 -9.98 13.37 -0.38
N ASN A 149 -9.84 13.87 0.86
CA ASN A 149 -10.38 15.17 1.26
C ASN A 149 -9.62 16.35 0.63
N ILE A 150 -8.28 16.32 0.63
CA ILE A 150 -7.43 17.34 -0.03
C ILE A 150 -7.80 17.49 -1.50
N LYS A 151 -7.97 16.35 -2.19
CA LYS A 151 -8.35 16.31 -3.60
C LYS A 151 -9.84 16.49 -3.82
N LYS A 152 -10.69 16.57 -2.79
CA LYS A 152 -12.15 16.72 -2.90
C LYS A 152 -12.82 15.61 -3.73
N MET A 153 -12.34 14.37 -3.59
CA MET A 153 -12.89 13.18 -4.27
C MET A 153 -14.05 12.59 -3.44
N ASN A 154 -15.11 13.38 -3.24
CA ASN A 154 -16.17 13.05 -2.28
C ASN A 154 -17.06 11.87 -2.69
N ASP A 155 -17.06 11.51 -3.96
CA ASP A 155 -17.82 10.39 -4.50
C ASP A 155 -17.11 9.04 -4.29
N PHE A 156 -15.83 9.08 -3.92
CA PHE A 156 -15.05 7.89 -3.57
C PHE A 156 -15.15 7.62 -2.08
N VAL A 157 -15.56 6.41 -1.71
CA VAL A 157 -15.51 5.97 -0.31
C VAL A 157 -14.07 5.60 0.07
N VAL A 158 -13.74 5.73 1.35
CA VAL A 158 -12.50 5.16 1.89
C VAL A 158 -12.88 4.10 2.90
N ASP A 159 -12.38 2.88 2.71
CA ASP A 159 -12.68 1.77 3.60
C ASP A 159 -11.52 0.78 3.74
N LEU A 160 -11.65 -0.10 4.72
CA LEU A 160 -10.83 -1.31 4.83
C LEU A 160 -11.52 -2.45 4.10
N GLU A 161 -10.73 -3.40 3.61
CA GLU A 161 -11.24 -4.71 3.22
C GLU A 161 -10.73 -5.78 4.20
N VAL A 162 -11.51 -6.85 4.35
CA VAL A 162 -11.07 -8.04 5.08
C VAL A 162 -9.87 -8.68 4.37
N SER A 163 -9.07 -9.48 5.10
CA SER A 163 -8.00 -10.24 4.45
C SER A 163 -8.56 -11.19 3.41
N HIS A 164 -8.10 -11.05 2.16
CA HIS A 164 -8.52 -11.89 1.05
C HIS A 164 -7.44 -11.96 -0.03
N HIS A 165 -7.54 -12.95 -0.92
CA HIS A 165 -6.65 -13.21 -2.06
C HIS A 165 -5.16 -13.33 -1.70
N GLY A 166 -4.31 -13.56 -2.71
CA GLY A 166 -2.85 -13.61 -2.56
C GLY A 166 -2.17 -12.26 -2.81
N PRO A 167 -0.85 -12.17 -2.67
CA PRO A 167 0.06 -13.25 -2.25
C PRO A 167 -0.08 -13.55 -0.77
N THR A 168 0.29 -14.75 -0.33
CA THR A 168 0.27 -15.14 1.09
C THR A 168 1.64 -15.56 1.59
N THR A 169 2.51 -16.05 0.70
CA THR A 169 3.85 -16.54 1.01
C THR A 169 4.88 -15.45 0.74
N LEU A 170 4.93 -14.45 1.62
CA LEU A 170 5.95 -13.39 1.56
C LEU A 170 6.74 -13.25 2.86
N GLU A 171 8.04 -12.98 2.69
CA GLU A 171 8.99 -12.87 3.78
C GLU A 171 8.81 -11.61 4.64
N LYS A 172 8.22 -10.58 4.03
CA LYS A 172 8.06 -9.22 4.56
C LYS A 172 6.57 -8.89 4.73
N PRO A 173 6.20 -8.13 5.78
CA PRO A 173 4.82 -7.66 5.93
C PRO A 173 4.37 -6.80 4.75
N LEU A 174 3.11 -6.97 4.34
CA LEU A 174 2.53 -6.25 3.21
C LEU A 174 1.15 -5.66 3.51
N ILE A 175 0.80 -4.65 2.72
CA ILE A 175 -0.57 -4.17 2.54
C ILE A 175 -0.84 -3.90 1.05
N PHE A 176 -2.11 -3.96 0.66
CA PHE A 176 -2.61 -3.40 -0.59
C PHE A 176 -3.17 -2.00 -0.34
N MET A 177 -2.94 -1.08 -1.28
CA MET A 177 -3.58 0.23 -1.32
C MET A 177 -4.15 0.41 -2.72
N GLU A 178 -5.47 0.55 -2.81
CA GLU A 178 -6.18 0.32 -4.06
C GLU A 178 -7.05 1.49 -4.52
N LEU A 179 -7.21 1.57 -5.84
CA LEU A 179 -8.17 2.42 -6.54
C LEU A 179 -9.25 1.53 -7.18
N GLY A 180 -10.51 1.77 -6.82
CA GLY A 180 -11.65 0.99 -7.26
C GLY A 180 -12.81 1.83 -7.82
N SER A 181 -13.78 1.21 -8.49
CA SER A 181 -14.01 -0.26 -8.51
C SER A 181 -14.10 -0.87 -9.90
N SER A 182 -13.95 -0.06 -10.95
CA SER A 182 -14.03 -0.47 -12.34
C SER A 182 -13.00 0.27 -13.18
N GLU A 183 -12.91 -0.11 -14.46
CA GLU A 183 -11.99 0.49 -15.42
C GLU A 183 -12.18 2.00 -15.57
N GLU A 184 -13.43 2.48 -15.44
CA GLU A 184 -13.73 3.92 -15.40
C GLU A 184 -12.97 4.60 -14.27
N GLU A 185 -13.02 4.06 -13.05
CA GLU A 185 -12.31 4.66 -11.92
C GLU A 185 -10.79 4.49 -11.98
N TRP A 186 -10.31 3.35 -12.49
CA TRP A 186 -8.88 3.04 -12.55
C TRP A 186 -8.10 4.03 -13.42
N GLU A 187 -8.75 4.61 -14.43
CA GLU A 187 -8.14 5.58 -15.35
C GLU A 187 -8.29 7.04 -14.86
N ILE A 188 -9.04 7.29 -13.77
CA ILE A 188 -9.16 8.65 -13.22
C ILE A 188 -7.81 9.07 -12.63
N LYS A 189 -7.09 9.93 -13.34
CA LYS A 189 -5.78 10.48 -12.93
C LYS A 189 -5.78 10.98 -11.48
N LYS A 190 -6.83 11.72 -11.10
CA LYS A 190 -6.98 12.26 -9.75
C LYS A 190 -7.15 11.18 -8.67
N GLY A 191 -7.70 10.02 -9.03
CA GLY A 191 -7.74 8.83 -8.17
C GLY A 191 -6.35 8.25 -7.97
N GLY A 192 -5.57 8.15 -9.05
CA GLY A 192 -4.14 7.79 -8.99
C GLY A 192 -3.36 8.73 -8.08
N GLU A 193 -3.59 10.04 -8.17
CA GLU A 193 -2.96 11.04 -7.30
C GLU A 193 -3.30 10.83 -5.81
N VAL A 194 -4.55 10.53 -5.49
CA VAL A 194 -4.96 10.25 -4.10
C VAL A 194 -4.18 9.06 -3.54
N VAL A 195 -4.14 7.94 -4.26
CA VAL A 195 -3.50 6.72 -3.77
C VAL A 195 -1.98 6.89 -3.73
N ALA A 196 -1.36 7.46 -4.76
CA ALA A 196 0.09 7.71 -4.79
C ALA A 196 0.54 8.59 -3.62
N HIS A 197 -0.11 9.74 -3.41
CA HIS A 197 0.22 10.64 -2.30
C HIS A 197 -0.08 9.99 -0.95
N ALA A 198 -1.14 9.18 -0.83
CA ALA A 198 -1.44 8.46 0.39
C ALA A 198 -0.38 7.40 0.73
N ILE A 199 0.13 6.67 -0.27
CA ILE A 199 1.22 5.70 -0.09
C ILE A 199 2.47 6.41 0.45
N LEU A 200 2.87 7.55 -0.14
CA LEU A 200 4.05 8.30 0.33
C LEU A 200 3.89 8.84 1.74
N SER A 201 2.75 9.48 2.03
CA SER A 201 2.43 9.92 3.39
C SER A 201 2.45 8.73 4.36
N THR A 202 2.01 7.56 3.92
CA THR A 202 2.00 6.35 4.76
C THR A 202 3.39 5.89 5.14
N CYS A 203 4.31 5.81 4.17
CA CYS A 203 5.70 5.46 4.46
C CYS A 203 6.33 6.45 5.47
N ILE A 204 6.08 7.75 5.29
CA ILE A 204 6.65 8.80 6.14
C ILE A 204 6.04 8.77 7.54
N ASP A 205 4.72 8.84 7.63
CA ASP A 205 4.02 8.93 8.91
C ASP A 205 4.16 7.65 9.73
N TYR A 206 4.28 6.48 9.08
CA TYR A 206 4.57 5.23 9.77
C TYR A 206 5.88 5.32 10.57
N THR A 207 6.94 5.89 10.00
CA THR A 207 8.22 6.07 10.71
C THR A 207 8.11 7.05 11.87
N GLU A 208 7.23 8.05 11.77
CA GLU A 208 6.94 8.97 12.87
C GLU A 208 6.14 8.28 13.99
N TRP A 209 5.18 7.40 13.65
CA TRP A 209 4.48 6.57 14.63
C TRP A 209 5.44 5.65 15.40
N LEU A 210 6.44 5.07 14.73
CA LEU A 210 7.45 4.22 15.38
C LEU A 210 8.33 4.97 16.39
N LYS A 211 8.50 6.29 16.23
CA LYS A 211 9.25 7.13 17.18
C LYS A 211 8.41 7.57 18.38
N ASN A 212 7.09 7.52 18.23
CA ASN A 212 6.12 7.98 19.22
C ASN A 212 5.46 6.79 19.92
N LYS A 213 4.19 6.94 20.33
CA LYS A 213 3.40 5.90 20.99
C LYS A 213 2.79 4.99 19.94
N ILE A 214 3.21 3.73 19.92
CA ILE A 214 2.55 2.68 19.12
C ILE A 214 1.16 2.41 19.73
N PRO A 215 0.07 2.43 18.94
CA PRO A 215 -1.27 2.11 19.43
C PRO A 215 -1.38 0.65 19.86
N THR A 216 -2.43 0.31 20.59
CA THR A 216 -2.78 -1.08 20.87
C THR A 216 -3.04 -1.81 19.55
N ILE A 217 -2.30 -2.90 19.34
CA ILE A 217 -2.44 -3.75 18.15
C ILE A 217 -3.48 -4.84 18.43
N GLY A 218 -4.46 -4.96 17.54
CA GLY A 218 -5.52 -5.98 17.62
C GLY A 218 -5.70 -6.75 16.32
N ILE A 219 -6.33 -7.91 16.42
CA ILE A 219 -6.76 -8.72 15.28
C ILE A 219 -8.30 -8.73 15.26
N GLY A 220 -8.89 -8.42 14.10
CA GLY A 220 -10.33 -8.34 13.94
C GLY A 220 -10.96 -9.64 13.45
N PHE A 221 -12.01 -10.12 14.14
CA PHE A 221 -12.83 -11.25 13.67
C PHE A 221 -14.31 -10.83 13.53
N GLY A 222 -14.90 -11.10 12.37
CA GLY A 222 -16.32 -10.86 12.07
C GLY A 222 -16.59 -9.71 11.10
N GLY A 223 -17.86 -9.40 10.86
CA GLY A 223 -18.27 -8.34 9.93
C GLY A 223 -18.35 -8.78 8.46
N THR A 224 -18.75 -7.84 7.60
CA THR A 224 -18.85 -8.01 6.14
C THR A 224 -17.53 -7.65 5.45
N HIS A 225 -17.43 -7.86 4.13
CA HIS A 225 -16.24 -7.58 3.30
C HIS A 225 -15.58 -6.22 3.55
N TYR A 226 -16.36 -5.14 3.68
CA TYR A 226 -15.86 -3.78 3.96
C TYR A 226 -15.70 -3.44 5.45
N ALA A 227 -15.67 -4.44 6.35
CA ALA A 227 -15.21 -4.29 7.73
C ALA A 227 -15.75 -3.05 8.54
N PRO A 228 -17.06 -2.71 8.51
CA PRO A 228 -17.54 -1.40 8.96
C PRO A 228 -17.34 -1.10 10.46
N GLN A 229 -17.30 -2.13 11.30
CA GLN A 229 -17.00 -1.94 12.74
C GLN A 229 -15.51 -1.74 12.99
N PHE A 230 -14.64 -2.40 12.21
CA PHE A 230 -13.19 -2.19 12.28
C PHE A 230 -12.81 -0.82 11.73
N ARG A 231 -13.52 -0.30 10.73
CA ARG A 231 -13.40 1.09 10.31
C ARG A 231 -13.63 2.09 11.45
N LYS A 232 -14.56 1.82 12.37
CA LYS A 232 -14.74 2.70 13.55
C LYS A 232 -13.54 2.62 14.49
N LEU A 233 -13.03 1.42 14.72
CA LEU A 233 -11.87 1.19 15.58
C LEU A 233 -10.59 1.80 15.01
N ILE A 234 -10.38 1.74 13.69
CA ILE A 234 -9.17 2.27 13.08
C ILE A 234 -9.12 3.81 13.11
N ASN A 235 -10.27 4.48 13.25
CA ASN A 235 -10.34 5.91 13.52
C ASN A 235 -9.96 6.28 14.96
N ASP A 236 -10.02 5.34 15.91
CA ASP A 236 -9.53 5.57 17.27
C ASP A 236 -8.00 5.64 17.24
N LYS A 237 -7.42 6.78 17.61
CA LYS A 237 -5.96 7.01 17.58
C LYS A 237 -5.17 5.97 18.39
N ASP A 238 -5.77 5.35 19.40
CA ASP A 238 -5.09 4.43 20.31
C ASP A 238 -5.19 2.96 19.87
N ILE A 239 -5.88 2.65 18.76
CA ILE A 239 -6.06 1.27 18.27
C ILE A 239 -5.62 1.14 16.80
N ALA A 240 -4.88 0.07 16.49
CA ALA A 240 -4.63 -0.38 15.13
C ALA A 240 -5.08 -1.85 15.00
N VAL A 241 -5.85 -2.16 13.95
CA VAL A 241 -6.40 -3.50 13.71
C VAL A 241 -5.96 -4.01 12.34
N SER A 242 -5.63 -5.29 12.29
CA SER A 242 -5.51 -6.08 11.06
C SER A 242 -6.56 -7.18 11.02
#